data_AF-A0A1C5QW41-F1
#
_entry.id   AF-A0A1C5QW41-F1
#
_cell.length_a   1.000
_cell.length_b   1.000
_cell.length_c   1.000
_cell.angle_alpha   90.00
_cell.angle_beta   90.00
_cell.angle_gamma   90.00
#
_symmetry.space_group_name_H-M   'P 1'
#
loop_
_entity.id
_entity.type
_entity.pdbx_description
1 polymer ?
#
loop_
_entity_poly.entity_id
_entity_poly.type
_entity_poly.pdbx_seq_one_letter_code
_entity_poly.pdbx_strand_id
1 'polypeptide(L)'
;MTNQQITNKFEPFGAFYDEPLDTQKHNLNQWEFSASSKKLDTLFLFPCEVYIECPAGLGLLLIATDPDMTELKTFPLRHNLKLAPNTAFNVIPLASSLTWNILIGKNCCKEQQLTDFTKPLSTPYTYQPVSVPFHLRRILDCWFTKQSKACHIVQPAHKSYELIYVYEGSLDITLSSGTNTLQPHDLIIYRSDKADLSVQNGCSYLTVVFEVNHRRSLHILNHTFHCTSEMQQILWKLLIESEEHSYYTHTLMVCYLQEVLLLIMQFYETMNHKTLLTDSKSAQNDLLSEILAYMNKRLTEPLTIEDICHEFFISRSSLQALFKTHLNTSPKNYLLNIKLQKSKELIRENQYTISEIAYRLGFSSIHYFSRLFKKYFNTTPSDYARKAAENQNRQNKP
;
A
#
# COMPACT_ATOMS: atom_id res chain seq x y z
N MET A 1 12.60 16.76 -8.69
CA MET A 1 12.31 17.28 -10.03
C MET A 1 10.83 17.11 -10.32
N THR A 2 10.04 18.18 -10.29
CA THR A 2 8.60 18.16 -10.65
C THR A 2 8.19 19.60 -10.98
N ASN A 3 8.55 20.09 -12.16
CA ASN A 3 8.25 21.47 -12.58
C ASN A 3 7.51 21.57 -13.93
N GLN A 4 6.94 20.47 -14.44
CA GLN A 4 6.22 20.46 -15.74
C GLN A 4 4.73 20.10 -15.67
N GLN A 5 4.14 19.84 -14.50
CA GLN A 5 2.71 19.46 -14.37
C GLN A 5 1.81 20.49 -13.70
N ILE A 6 2.34 21.60 -13.19
CA ILE A 6 1.52 22.58 -12.43
C ILE A 6 0.65 23.42 -13.37
N THR A 7 1.14 23.77 -14.55
CA THR A 7 0.46 24.68 -15.50
C THR A 7 -0.88 24.12 -15.96
N ASN A 8 -0.95 22.91 -16.54
CA ASN A 8 -2.21 22.36 -17.06
C ASN A 8 -3.29 22.11 -15.99
N LYS A 9 -2.93 22.03 -14.70
CA LYS A 9 -3.90 21.76 -13.62
C LYS A 9 -4.49 23.04 -13.01
N PHE A 10 -3.83 24.18 -13.16
CA PHE A 10 -4.27 25.46 -12.59
C PHE A 10 -5.07 26.31 -13.58
N GLU A 11 -4.86 26.11 -14.89
CA GLU A 11 -5.56 26.83 -15.97
C GLU A 11 -7.08 27.01 -15.81
N PRO A 12 -7.85 26.02 -15.29
CA PRO A 12 -9.29 26.20 -15.09
C PRO A 12 -9.65 27.28 -14.05
N PHE A 13 -8.74 27.58 -13.13
CA PHE A 13 -8.96 28.49 -12.01
C PHE A 13 -8.31 29.86 -12.22
N GLY A 14 -7.36 29.97 -13.14
CA GLY A 14 -6.62 31.20 -13.33
C GLY A 14 -5.35 31.06 -14.17
N ALA A 15 -4.57 32.13 -14.16
CA ALA A 15 -3.29 32.23 -14.84
C ALA A 15 -2.23 32.87 -13.94
N PHE A 16 -0.97 32.73 -14.33
CA PHE A 16 0.16 33.38 -13.68
C PHE A 16 0.47 34.71 -14.38
N TYR A 17 0.99 35.68 -13.65
CA TYR A 17 1.52 36.93 -14.21
C TYR A 17 2.83 37.34 -13.52
N ASP A 18 3.69 38.05 -14.26
CA ASP A 18 5.09 38.21 -13.86
C ASP A 18 5.33 39.47 -13.00
N GLU A 19 4.76 40.61 -13.37
CA GLU A 19 5.04 41.89 -12.70
C GLU A 19 3.90 42.31 -11.74
N PRO A 20 4.21 42.82 -10.54
CA PRO A 20 3.21 43.40 -9.63
C PRO A 20 2.38 44.50 -10.31
N LEU A 21 1.11 44.61 -9.94
CA LEU A 21 0.18 45.53 -10.61
C LEU A 21 0.17 46.89 -9.91
N ASP A 22 0.31 47.96 -10.70
CA ASP A 22 0.12 49.33 -10.21
C ASP A 22 -1.39 49.60 -9.98
N THR A 23 -1.78 49.76 -8.72
CA THR A 23 -3.18 49.93 -8.31
C THR A 23 -3.83 51.21 -8.85
N GLN A 24 -3.06 52.28 -9.05
CA GLN A 24 -3.58 53.53 -9.59
C GLN A 24 -3.76 53.45 -11.11
N LYS A 25 -2.74 52.94 -11.80
CA LYS A 25 -2.76 52.77 -13.26
C LYS A 25 -3.84 51.79 -13.72
N HIS A 26 -4.05 50.72 -12.96
CA HIS A 26 -5.01 49.65 -13.30
C HIS A 26 -6.37 49.81 -12.62
N ASN A 27 -6.61 50.91 -11.89
CA ASN A 27 -7.85 51.17 -11.16
C ASN A 27 -8.31 49.97 -10.31
N LEU A 28 -7.41 49.52 -9.42
CA LEU A 28 -7.62 48.39 -8.51
C LEU A 28 -7.81 48.87 -7.07
N ASN A 29 -8.60 48.12 -6.30
CA ASN A 29 -8.62 48.14 -4.84
C ASN A 29 -7.66 47.06 -4.34
N GLN A 30 -6.98 47.33 -3.22
CA GLN A 30 -6.06 46.41 -2.57
C GLN A 30 -6.51 46.16 -1.13
N TRP A 31 -6.55 44.90 -0.73
CA TRP A 31 -6.76 44.49 0.65
C TRP A 31 -5.60 43.63 1.12
N GLU A 32 -5.02 44.01 2.25
CA GLU A 32 -3.98 43.25 2.92
C GLU A 32 -4.60 42.27 3.91
N PHE A 33 -4.12 41.04 3.89
CA PHE A 33 -4.51 39.97 4.78
C PHE A 33 -3.29 39.41 5.49
N SER A 34 -3.45 39.03 6.75
CA SER A 34 -2.41 38.31 7.48
C SER A 34 -3.02 37.11 8.21
N ALA A 35 -2.38 35.95 8.09
CA ALA A 35 -2.78 34.74 8.79
C ALA A 35 -1.57 33.97 9.29
N SER A 36 -1.72 33.36 10.46
CA SER A 36 -0.78 32.41 11.06
C SER A 36 -1.37 31.00 11.24
N SER A 37 -2.70 30.89 11.18
CA SER A 37 -3.42 29.63 11.31
C SER A 37 -3.31 28.79 10.05
N LYS A 38 -3.07 27.48 10.24
CA LYS A 38 -3.15 26.46 9.18
C LYS A 38 -4.56 25.89 8.99
N LYS A 39 -5.49 26.34 9.83
CA LYS A 39 -6.91 25.99 9.80
C LYS A 39 -7.71 27.14 9.20
N LEU A 40 -8.58 26.80 8.25
CA LEU A 40 -9.48 27.71 7.56
C LEU A 40 -10.93 27.25 7.73
N ASP A 41 -11.79 28.18 8.12
CA ASP A 41 -13.23 27.94 8.26
C ASP A 41 -14.03 28.58 7.10
N THR A 42 -13.39 29.42 6.28
CA THR A 42 -14.02 30.16 5.18
C THR A 42 -13.13 30.22 3.94
N LEU A 43 -13.76 30.41 2.77
CA LEU A 43 -13.12 30.77 1.52
C LEU A 43 -13.61 32.14 1.04
N PHE A 44 -12.75 32.88 0.35
CA PHE A 44 -13.14 34.05 -0.43
C PHE A 44 -13.79 33.62 -1.74
N LEU A 45 -14.83 34.32 -2.16
CA LEU A 45 -15.49 34.12 -3.45
C LEU A 45 -15.90 35.49 -4.02
N PHE A 46 -15.21 35.90 -5.08
CA PHE A 46 -15.48 37.17 -5.76
C PHE A 46 -16.14 36.93 -7.12
N PRO A 47 -17.10 37.77 -7.54
CA PRO A 47 -17.78 37.64 -8.82
C PRO A 47 -16.96 38.16 -10.02
N CYS A 48 -15.67 38.45 -9.80
CA CYS A 48 -14.78 39.11 -10.75
C CYS A 48 -13.37 38.52 -10.66
N GLU A 49 -12.50 38.93 -11.57
CA GLU A 49 -11.10 38.51 -11.55
C GLU A 49 -10.40 39.02 -10.30
N VAL A 50 -9.59 38.15 -9.70
CA VAL A 50 -8.85 38.45 -8.47
C VAL A 50 -7.38 38.28 -8.72
N TYR A 51 -6.60 39.29 -8.36
CA TYR A 51 -5.15 39.26 -8.44
C TYR A 51 -4.58 39.04 -7.04
N ILE A 52 -3.64 38.11 -6.92
CA ILE A 52 -2.94 37.81 -5.68
C ILE A 52 -1.45 37.98 -5.96
N GLU A 53 -0.84 38.94 -5.28
CA GLU A 53 0.60 39.10 -5.33
C GLU A 53 1.27 38.00 -4.51
N CYS A 54 2.37 37.47 -5.05
CA CYS A 54 3.14 36.44 -4.36
C CYS A 54 3.70 37.03 -3.06
N PRO A 55 3.27 36.52 -1.90
CA PRO A 55 3.70 37.07 -0.62
C PRO A 55 5.15 36.69 -0.33
N ALA A 56 5.81 37.52 0.49
CA ALA A 56 7.10 37.18 1.06
C ALA A 56 6.94 36.08 2.12
N GLY A 57 7.09 34.82 1.71
CA GLY A 57 6.99 33.66 2.59
C GLY A 57 6.52 32.39 1.88
N LEU A 58 6.27 31.34 2.65
CA LEU A 58 5.76 30.06 2.12
C LEU A 58 4.24 29.99 2.32
N GLY A 59 3.49 30.02 1.23
CA GLY A 59 2.04 29.91 1.21
C GLY A 59 1.52 28.85 0.23
N LEU A 60 0.35 28.31 0.53
CA LEU A 60 -0.46 27.56 -0.44
C LEU A 60 -1.74 28.33 -0.73
N LEU A 61 -2.17 28.33 -1.97
CA LEU A 61 -3.52 28.69 -2.36
C LEU A 61 -4.40 27.44 -2.25
N LEU A 62 -5.45 27.50 -1.42
CA LEU A 62 -6.53 26.52 -1.37
C LEU A 62 -7.63 26.98 -2.32
N ILE A 63 -8.08 26.14 -3.25
CA ILE A 63 -9.19 26.42 -4.18
C ILE A 63 -10.24 25.31 -4.06
N ALA A 64 -11.52 25.68 -4.04
CA ALA A 64 -12.60 24.73 -4.26
C ALA A 64 -12.78 24.43 -5.75
N THR A 65 -12.90 23.16 -6.10
CA THR A 65 -13.06 22.74 -7.49
C THR A 65 -14.50 22.54 -7.93
N ASP A 66 -15.43 22.60 -6.98
CA ASP A 66 -16.87 22.49 -7.18
C ASP A 66 -17.62 23.67 -6.51
N PRO A 67 -18.82 24.04 -7.00
CA PRO A 67 -19.60 25.14 -6.42
C PRO A 67 -20.00 24.94 -4.96
N ASP A 68 -20.14 23.68 -4.52
CA ASP A 68 -20.55 23.31 -3.17
C ASP A 68 -19.39 23.26 -2.17
N MET A 69 -18.16 23.54 -2.62
CA MET A 69 -16.92 23.57 -1.82
C MET A 69 -16.61 22.25 -1.10
N THR A 70 -16.94 21.13 -1.74
CA THR A 70 -16.72 19.78 -1.19
C THR A 70 -15.36 19.21 -1.56
N GLU A 71 -14.85 19.52 -2.76
CA GLU A 71 -13.53 19.11 -3.24
C GLU A 71 -12.59 20.32 -3.21
N LEU A 72 -11.52 20.20 -2.43
CA LEU A 72 -10.53 21.27 -2.25
C LEU A 72 -9.16 20.83 -2.78
N LYS A 73 -8.50 21.70 -3.54
CA LYS A 73 -7.15 21.49 -4.05
C LYS A 73 -6.21 22.58 -3.58
N THR A 74 -4.96 22.22 -3.32
CA THR A 74 -3.91 23.15 -2.93
C THR A 74 -2.91 23.36 -4.06
N PHE A 75 -2.50 24.61 -4.23
CA PHE A 75 -1.52 25.04 -5.23
C PHE A 75 -0.42 25.85 -4.53
N PRO A 76 0.85 25.65 -4.88
CA PRO A 76 1.94 26.44 -4.30
C PRO A 76 1.85 27.90 -4.75
N LEU A 77 1.80 28.83 -3.81
CA LEU A 77 1.78 30.27 -4.09
C LEU A 77 3.23 30.75 -4.28
N ARG A 78 3.76 30.59 -5.50
CA ARG A 78 5.15 30.91 -5.88
C ARG A 78 5.29 32.02 -6.93
N HIS A 79 4.17 32.43 -7.50
CA HIS A 79 4.07 33.43 -8.55
C HIS A 79 2.86 34.30 -8.26
N ASN A 80 2.79 35.47 -8.88
CA ASN A 80 1.57 36.26 -8.81
C ASN A 80 0.46 35.54 -9.60
N LEU A 81 -0.73 35.51 -9.04
CA LEU A 81 -1.86 34.74 -9.55
C LEU A 81 -3.00 35.64 -9.95
N LYS A 82 -3.54 35.38 -11.14
CA LYS A 82 -4.81 35.92 -11.60
C LYS A 82 -5.85 34.82 -11.54
N LEU A 83 -6.79 34.89 -10.60
CA LEU A 83 -7.90 33.95 -10.47
C LEU A 83 -9.09 34.39 -11.32
N ALA A 84 -9.77 33.39 -11.90
CA ALA A 84 -11.00 33.58 -12.65
C ALA A 84 -12.16 33.98 -11.72
N PRO A 85 -13.18 34.68 -12.24
CA PRO A 85 -14.39 35.01 -11.49
C PRO A 85 -15.06 33.77 -10.89
N ASN A 86 -15.64 33.93 -9.70
CA ASN A 86 -16.32 32.87 -8.95
C ASN A 86 -15.43 31.66 -8.57
N THR A 87 -14.10 31.85 -8.55
CA THR A 87 -13.19 30.87 -7.97
C THR A 87 -13.19 31.04 -6.45
N ALA A 88 -13.62 30.03 -5.70
CA ALA A 88 -13.57 30.07 -4.24
C ALA A 88 -12.16 29.70 -3.76
N PHE A 89 -11.51 30.55 -2.97
CA PHE A 89 -10.13 30.33 -2.56
C PHE A 89 -9.79 30.89 -1.18
N ASN A 90 -8.66 30.46 -0.61
CA ASN A 90 -8.03 31.12 0.52
C ASN A 90 -6.52 30.81 0.53
N VAL A 91 -5.73 31.52 1.35
CA VAL A 91 -4.29 31.33 1.45
C VAL A 91 -3.93 30.68 2.80
N ILE A 92 -3.05 29.68 2.76
CA ILE A 92 -2.59 28.92 3.92
C ILE A 92 -1.12 29.22 4.17
N PRO A 93 -0.74 29.80 5.33
CA PRO A 93 0.65 29.94 5.74
C PRO A 93 1.29 28.58 6.07
N LEU A 94 2.50 28.31 5.57
CA LEU A 94 3.19 27.04 5.81
C LEU A 94 4.19 27.05 6.98
N ALA A 95 4.93 28.15 7.15
CA ALA A 95 6.02 28.25 8.13
C ALA A 95 5.71 29.27 9.23
N SER A 96 5.74 30.56 8.91
CA SER A 96 5.43 31.70 9.78
C SER A 96 4.07 32.31 9.41
N SER A 97 3.66 33.37 10.12
CA SER A 97 2.60 34.25 9.62
C SER A 97 2.92 34.72 8.20
N LEU A 98 1.91 34.72 7.34
CA LEU A 98 2.00 35.16 5.97
C LEU A 98 1.08 36.36 5.78
N THR A 99 1.61 37.39 5.15
CA THR A 99 0.84 38.57 4.75
C THR A 99 0.78 38.61 3.23
N TRP A 100 -0.42 38.77 2.67
CA TRP A 100 -0.64 38.81 1.22
C TRP A 100 -1.67 39.87 0.85
N ASN A 101 -1.60 40.31 -0.41
CA ASN A 101 -2.53 41.28 -0.97
C ASN A 101 -3.51 40.59 -1.92
N ILE A 102 -4.77 40.97 -1.82
CA ILE A 102 -5.79 40.68 -2.82
C ILE A 102 -6.11 41.98 -3.55
N LEU A 103 -6.00 41.98 -4.87
CA LEU A 103 -6.31 43.12 -5.73
C LEU A 103 -7.48 42.82 -6.68
N ILE A 104 -8.42 43.75 -6.76
CA ILE A 104 -9.67 43.60 -7.53
C ILE A 104 -10.01 44.94 -8.21
N GLY A 105 -10.63 44.92 -9.40
CA GLY A 105 -11.07 46.14 -10.07
C GLY A 105 -12.09 46.95 -9.26
N LYS A 106 -11.91 48.28 -9.16
CA LYS A 106 -12.80 49.15 -8.35
C LYS A 106 -14.27 49.07 -8.73
N ASN A 107 -14.55 48.77 -9.99
CA ASN A 107 -15.92 48.66 -10.52
C ASN A 107 -16.67 47.43 -9.97
N CYS A 108 -15.96 46.46 -9.40
CA CYS A 108 -16.51 45.21 -8.90
C CYS A 108 -17.01 45.29 -7.45
N CYS A 109 -16.56 46.29 -6.69
CA CYS A 109 -16.89 46.47 -5.27
C CYS A 109 -17.54 47.84 -5.07
N LYS A 110 -18.76 48.02 -5.58
CA LYS A 110 -19.58 49.19 -5.26
C LYS A 110 -20.16 48.98 -3.85
N GLU A 111 -19.48 49.52 -2.84
CA GLU A 111 -19.95 49.65 -1.45
C GLU A 111 -20.39 48.33 -0.76
N GLN A 112 -19.54 47.30 -0.79
CA GLN A 112 -19.79 46.04 -0.07
C GLN A 112 -18.66 45.76 0.91
N GLN A 113 -19.01 45.30 2.12
CA GLN A 113 -18.04 44.94 3.15
C GLN A 113 -17.35 43.64 2.74
N LEU A 114 -16.09 43.47 3.10
CA LEU A 114 -15.31 42.27 2.72
C LEU A 114 -15.95 40.94 3.17
N THR A 115 -16.78 40.99 4.23
CA THR A 115 -17.59 39.87 4.71
C THR A 115 -18.52 39.29 3.66
N ASP A 116 -18.99 40.13 2.72
CA ASP A 116 -19.93 39.75 1.66
C ASP A 116 -19.30 38.80 0.64
N PHE A 117 -17.96 38.74 0.60
CA PHE A 117 -17.19 37.88 -0.29
C PHE A 117 -16.60 36.66 0.40
N THR A 118 -17.01 36.34 1.62
CA THR A 118 -16.59 35.11 2.30
C THR A 118 -17.72 34.11 2.37
N LYS A 119 -17.42 32.84 2.09
CA LYS A 119 -18.34 31.71 2.24
C LYS A 119 -17.79 30.72 3.27
N PRO A 120 -18.62 30.26 4.22
CA PRO A 120 -18.19 29.26 5.19
C PRO A 120 -18.01 27.89 4.54
N LEU A 121 -17.01 27.15 5.01
CA LEU A 121 -16.86 25.73 4.71
C LEU A 121 -17.78 24.92 5.63
N SER A 122 -18.43 23.89 5.09
CA SER A 122 -19.23 22.94 5.88
C SER A 122 -18.39 22.20 6.91
N THR A 123 -17.14 21.88 6.56
CA THR A 123 -16.12 21.33 7.46
C THR A 123 -14.83 22.15 7.37
N PRO A 124 -14.26 22.61 8.50
CA PRO A 124 -13.01 23.36 8.48
C PRO A 124 -11.87 22.60 7.82
N TYR A 125 -11.13 23.27 6.94
CA TYR A 125 -9.94 22.71 6.30
C TYR A 125 -8.73 22.96 7.19
N THR A 126 -7.94 21.92 7.51
CA THR A 126 -6.68 22.08 8.23
C THR A 126 -5.54 21.49 7.42
N TYR A 127 -4.58 22.32 7.04
CA TYR A 127 -3.39 21.85 6.34
C TYR A 127 -2.52 21.00 7.26
N GLN A 128 -2.20 19.79 6.81
CA GLN A 128 -1.31 18.87 7.50
C GLN A 128 -0.06 18.65 6.64
N PRO A 129 1.14 19.03 7.10
CA PRO A 129 2.37 18.69 6.39
C PRO A 129 2.58 17.17 6.38
N VAL A 130 3.39 16.68 5.44
CA VAL A 130 3.81 15.28 5.43
C VAL A 130 4.50 14.98 6.76
N SER A 131 3.89 14.10 7.56
CA SER A 131 4.46 13.62 8.82
C SER A 131 5.08 12.24 8.58
N VAL A 132 6.11 11.90 9.37
CA VAL A 132 6.72 10.57 9.34
C VAL A 132 6.00 9.71 10.39
N PRO A 133 5.10 8.79 10.00
CA PRO A 133 4.27 8.06 10.94
C PRO A 133 5.05 7.02 11.77
N PHE A 134 6.22 6.59 11.28
CA PHE A 134 7.09 5.61 11.91
C PHE A 134 8.56 6.04 11.83
N HIS A 135 9.25 6.06 12.96
CA HIS A 135 10.68 6.34 13.04
C HIS A 135 11.36 5.54 14.16
N LEU A 136 12.49 4.94 13.81
CA LEU A 136 13.45 4.33 14.72
C LEU A 136 14.02 5.41 15.63
N ARG A 137 13.84 5.24 16.94
CA ARG A 137 14.28 6.23 17.92
C ARG A 137 15.78 6.15 18.15
N ARG A 138 16.30 4.94 18.32
CA ARG A 138 17.71 4.64 18.56
C ARG A 138 17.98 3.14 18.49
N ILE A 139 19.22 2.80 18.18
CA ILE A 139 19.81 1.48 18.39
C ILE A 139 20.43 1.49 19.79
N LEU A 140 20.10 0.50 20.60
CA LEU A 140 20.63 0.31 21.95
C LEU A 140 21.89 -0.54 21.93
N ASP A 141 21.91 -1.57 21.07
CA ASP A 141 23.05 -2.47 20.92
C ASP A 141 23.02 -3.15 19.54
N CYS A 142 24.18 -3.54 19.02
CA CYS A 142 24.33 -4.17 17.72
C CYS A 142 25.63 -4.99 17.69
N TRP A 143 25.54 -6.29 17.44
CA TRP A 143 26.72 -7.14 17.39
C TRP A 143 26.55 -8.34 16.46
N PHE A 144 27.68 -8.84 15.97
CA PHE A 144 27.75 -10.05 15.15
C PHE A 144 28.21 -11.24 15.98
N THR A 145 27.51 -12.36 15.86
CA THR A 145 27.85 -13.60 16.53
C THR A 145 28.25 -14.65 15.51
N LYS A 146 29.43 -15.27 15.72
CA LYS A 146 29.89 -16.42 14.94
C LYS A 146 30.08 -17.63 15.85
N GLN A 147 29.12 -18.55 15.80
CA GLN A 147 29.10 -19.74 16.64
C GLN A 147 29.50 -20.96 15.83
N SER A 148 30.59 -21.64 16.21
CA SER A 148 31.08 -22.83 15.49
C SER A 148 30.62 -24.17 16.08
N LYS A 149 30.22 -24.18 17.35
CA LYS A 149 29.80 -25.39 18.09
C LYS A 149 28.34 -25.31 18.49
N ALA A 150 27.72 -26.47 18.66
CA ALA A 150 26.37 -26.55 19.21
C ALA A 150 26.28 -25.81 20.54
N CYS A 151 25.31 -24.92 20.68
CA CYS A 151 25.08 -24.18 21.91
C CYS A 151 23.61 -23.84 22.11
N HIS A 152 23.32 -23.46 23.35
CA HIS A 152 22.00 -23.04 23.79
C HIS A 152 22.19 -21.75 24.60
N ILE A 153 21.58 -20.66 24.15
CA ILE A 153 21.74 -19.33 24.70
C ILE A 153 20.36 -18.85 25.15
N VAL A 154 20.24 -18.56 26.44
CA VAL A 154 19.01 -18.05 27.03
C VAL A 154 19.14 -16.55 27.23
N GLN A 155 18.27 -15.79 26.59
CA GLN A 155 18.20 -14.33 26.71
C GLN A 155 17.05 -13.92 27.64
N PRO A 156 17.31 -13.02 28.62
CA PRO A 156 16.29 -12.57 29.59
C PRO A 156 15.28 -11.60 28.97
N ALA A 157 14.15 -11.41 29.66
CA ALA A 157 13.12 -10.43 29.31
C ALA A 157 13.68 -9.00 29.23
N HIS A 158 13.30 -8.24 28.21
CA HIS A 158 13.42 -6.78 28.23
C HIS A 158 12.35 -6.13 27.33
N LYS A 159 12.17 -4.81 27.50
CA LYS A 159 11.07 -4.06 26.85
C LYS A 159 11.41 -3.56 25.44
N SER A 160 12.64 -3.72 25.00
CA SER A 160 13.14 -3.25 23.70
C SER A 160 12.85 -4.27 22.60
N TYR A 161 12.93 -3.84 21.35
CA TYR A 161 12.83 -4.75 20.21
C TYR A 161 14.18 -5.37 19.94
N GLU A 162 14.17 -6.64 19.55
CA GLU A 162 15.35 -7.37 19.08
C GLU A 162 15.10 -7.90 17.67
N LEU A 163 16.09 -7.71 16.81
CA LEU A 163 16.15 -8.25 15.47
C LEU A 163 17.31 -9.24 15.40
N ILE A 164 17.03 -10.45 14.94
CA ILE A 164 18.05 -11.45 14.63
C ILE A 164 17.99 -11.74 13.14
N TYR A 165 19.14 -11.66 12.47
CA TYR A 165 19.31 -11.97 11.06
C TYR A 165 20.41 -13.01 10.86
N VAL A 166 20.08 -14.13 10.21
CA VAL A 166 21.03 -15.23 9.97
C VAL A 166 21.75 -15.01 8.64
N TYR A 167 23.09 -14.96 8.68
CA TYR A 167 23.93 -14.89 7.48
C TYR A 167 24.23 -16.28 6.94
N GLU A 168 24.66 -17.20 7.82
CA GLU A 168 25.07 -18.55 7.46
C GLU A 168 24.68 -19.53 8.56
N GLY A 169 24.43 -20.78 8.18
CA GLY A 169 23.99 -21.83 9.10
C GLY A 169 22.49 -21.75 9.41
N SER A 170 22.11 -22.26 10.58
CA SER A 170 20.71 -22.28 11.01
C SER A 170 20.60 -22.01 12.51
N LEU A 171 19.57 -21.25 12.89
CA LEU A 171 19.30 -20.87 14.27
C LEU A 171 17.86 -21.20 14.63
N ASP A 172 17.66 -22.02 15.66
CA ASP A 172 16.34 -22.24 16.25
C ASP A 172 16.10 -21.20 17.34
N ILE A 173 15.00 -20.46 17.25
CA ILE A 173 14.57 -19.50 18.26
C ILE A 173 13.22 -19.92 18.84
N THR A 174 13.17 -20.10 20.16
CA THR A 174 11.95 -20.37 20.90
C THR A 174 11.50 -19.12 21.65
N LEU A 175 10.33 -18.63 21.27
CA LEU A 175 9.64 -17.49 21.88
C LEU A 175 8.35 -17.99 22.56
N SER A 176 7.68 -17.11 23.30
CA SER A 176 6.37 -17.42 23.90
C SER A 176 5.31 -17.78 22.86
N SER A 177 5.45 -17.30 21.62
CA SER A 177 4.56 -17.60 20.49
C SER A 177 4.82 -18.97 19.84
N GLY A 178 5.93 -19.63 20.15
CA GLY A 178 6.36 -20.87 19.53
C GLY A 178 7.82 -20.86 19.11
N THR A 179 8.25 -21.96 18.49
CA THR A 179 9.61 -22.14 17.98
C THR A 179 9.66 -21.91 16.48
N ASN A 180 10.62 -21.09 16.03
CA ASN A 180 10.91 -20.85 14.62
C ASN A 180 12.34 -21.28 14.32
N THR A 181 12.53 -21.96 13.19
CA THR A 181 13.86 -22.27 12.65
C THR A 181 14.20 -21.25 11.58
N LEU A 182 15.26 -20.48 11.79
CA LEU A 182 15.78 -19.49 10.86
C LEU A 182 16.86 -20.12 9.97
N GLN A 183 16.68 -20.00 8.66
CA GLN A 183 17.63 -20.42 7.63
C GLN A 183 18.53 -19.25 7.21
N PRO A 184 19.57 -19.46 6.37
CA PRO A 184 20.35 -18.36 5.83
C PRO A 184 19.47 -17.32 5.14
N HIS A 185 19.72 -16.06 5.47
CA HIS A 185 18.98 -14.88 5.05
C HIS A 185 17.59 -14.70 5.68
N ASP A 186 17.22 -15.53 6.65
CA ASP A 186 16.03 -15.29 7.45
C ASP A 186 16.30 -14.27 8.56
N LEU A 187 15.26 -13.50 8.85
CA LEU A 187 15.22 -12.46 9.86
C LEU A 187 13.98 -12.63 10.72
N ILE A 188 14.11 -12.40 12.02
CA ILE A 188 12.99 -12.31 12.94
C ILE A 188 13.12 -11.07 13.81
N ILE A 189 11.99 -10.41 14.08
CA ILE A 189 11.91 -9.31 15.04
C ILE A 189 11.00 -9.75 16.16
N TYR A 190 11.43 -9.60 17.40
CA TYR A 190 10.61 -9.95 18.55
C TYR A 190 10.73 -8.91 19.64
N ARG A 191 9.79 -9.05 20.58
CA ARG A 191 9.73 -8.32 21.84
C ARG A 191 9.10 -9.30 22.82
N SER A 192 9.95 -10.02 23.56
CA SER A 192 9.53 -11.20 24.33
C SER A 192 9.97 -11.11 25.78
N ASP A 193 9.24 -11.80 26.64
CA ASP A 193 9.60 -11.98 28.06
C ASP A 193 10.76 -12.98 28.25
N LYS A 194 11.08 -13.77 27.22
CA LYS A 194 12.27 -14.64 27.17
C LYS A 194 12.50 -15.09 25.74
N ALA A 195 13.76 -15.17 25.31
CA ALA A 195 14.13 -15.81 24.05
C ALA A 195 15.15 -16.92 24.33
N ASP A 196 14.96 -18.04 23.66
CA ASP A 196 15.83 -19.20 23.78
C ASP A 196 16.36 -19.61 22.42
N LEU A 197 17.67 -19.48 22.24
CA LEU A 197 18.38 -19.68 21.00
C LEU A 197 19.13 -21.00 21.03
N SER A 198 18.93 -21.85 20.04
CA SER A 198 19.68 -23.08 19.86
C SER A 198 20.37 -23.11 18.51
N VAL A 199 21.70 -23.31 18.54
CA VAL A 199 22.52 -23.54 17.35
C VAL A 199 22.94 -25.00 17.39
N GLN A 200 22.60 -25.79 16.37
CA GLN A 200 23.01 -27.19 16.29
C GLN A 200 24.30 -27.36 15.48
N ASN A 201 24.30 -26.81 14.26
CA ASN A 201 25.45 -26.75 13.37
C ASN A 201 25.82 -25.28 13.20
N GLY A 202 27.13 -24.96 13.18
CA GLY A 202 27.63 -23.59 13.32
C GLY A 202 26.84 -22.52 12.55
N CYS A 203 26.61 -21.38 13.19
CA CYS A 203 25.72 -20.31 12.73
C CYS A 203 26.39 -18.95 12.89
N SER A 204 26.22 -18.09 11.90
CA SER A 204 26.65 -16.69 11.93
C SER A 204 25.44 -15.79 11.79
N TYR A 205 25.21 -14.90 12.77
CA TYR A 205 24.02 -14.06 12.81
C TYR A 205 24.30 -12.68 13.43
N LEU A 206 23.55 -11.68 12.97
CA LEU A 206 23.56 -10.32 13.50
C LEU A 206 22.39 -10.16 14.47
N THR A 207 22.66 -9.52 15.60
CA THR A 207 21.62 -9.12 16.56
C THR A 207 21.62 -7.61 16.71
N VAL A 208 20.43 -7.02 16.67
CA VAL A 208 20.24 -5.56 16.84
C VAL A 208 19.13 -5.31 17.86
N VAL A 209 19.43 -4.56 18.91
CA VAL A 209 18.49 -4.15 19.96
C VAL A 209 18.11 -2.69 19.74
N PHE A 210 16.81 -2.36 19.70
CA PHE A 210 16.39 -1.00 19.32
C PHE A 210 15.04 -0.56 19.91
N GLU A 211 14.77 0.73 19.79
CA GLU A 211 13.51 1.37 20.17
C GLU A 211 12.90 2.14 18.98
N VAL A 212 11.57 2.13 18.87
CA VAL A 212 10.81 2.88 17.85
C VAL A 212 9.87 3.88 18.49
N ASN A 213 9.50 4.94 17.79
CA ASN A 213 8.57 5.98 18.25
C ASN A 213 7.08 5.59 18.09
N HIS A 214 6.76 4.30 18.13
CA HIS A 214 5.41 3.80 17.89
C HIS A 214 4.70 3.44 19.19
N ARG A 215 3.46 3.93 19.37
CA ARG A 215 2.65 3.67 20.58
C ARG A 215 2.14 2.23 20.65
N ARG A 216 1.98 1.57 19.50
CA ARG A 216 1.55 0.17 19.40
C ARG A 216 2.77 -0.73 19.16
N SER A 217 2.65 -2.01 19.50
CA SER A 217 3.62 -3.01 19.10
C SER A 217 3.68 -3.09 17.58
N LEU A 218 4.86 -3.40 17.03
CA LEU A 218 4.99 -3.66 15.61
C LEU A 218 4.15 -4.88 15.24
N HIS A 219 3.42 -4.82 14.14
CA HIS A 219 2.58 -5.93 13.67
C HIS A 219 3.40 -7.05 13.00
N ILE A 220 4.70 -6.82 12.78
CA ILE A 220 5.66 -7.76 12.19
C ILE A 220 6.36 -8.66 13.23
N LEU A 221 5.98 -8.60 14.51
CA LEU A 221 6.66 -9.34 15.57
C LEU A 221 6.46 -10.85 15.46
N ASN A 222 7.49 -11.59 15.84
CA ASN A 222 7.53 -13.05 15.97
C ASN A 222 7.26 -13.79 14.65
N HIS A 223 7.34 -13.09 13.52
CA HIS A 223 7.28 -13.64 12.18
C HIS A 223 8.69 -13.75 11.59
N THR A 224 8.95 -14.86 10.91
CA THR A 224 10.17 -15.05 10.14
C THR A 224 10.00 -14.43 8.76
N PHE A 225 10.98 -13.64 8.35
CA PHE A 225 11.04 -12.96 7.05
C PHE A 225 12.28 -13.44 6.31
N HIS A 226 12.10 -13.95 5.09
CA HIS A 226 13.24 -14.22 4.22
C HIS A 226 13.67 -12.93 3.51
N CYS A 227 14.88 -12.45 3.79
CA CYS A 227 15.37 -11.17 3.29
C CYS A 227 15.63 -11.20 1.78
N THR A 228 15.15 -10.18 1.07
CA THR A 228 15.50 -9.95 -0.35
C THR A 228 16.97 -9.55 -0.49
N SER A 229 17.53 -9.62 -1.70
CA SER A 229 18.91 -9.18 -1.95
C SER A 229 19.16 -7.71 -1.56
N GLU A 230 18.15 -6.85 -1.70
CA GLU A 230 18.22 -5.44 -1.26
C GLU A 230 18.35 -5.35 0.27
N MET A 231 17.49 -6.04 1.01
CA MET A 231 17.56 -6.07 2.47
C MET A 231 18.89 -6.64 2.97
N GLN A 232 19.38 -7.70 2.33
CA GLN A 232 20.67 -8.31 2.66
C GLN A 232 21.83 -7.32 2.50
N GLN A 233 21.83 -6.51 1.43
CA GLN A 233 22.83 -5.46 1.22
C GLN A 233 22.77 -4.38 2.29
N ILE A 234 21.57 -3.96 2.70
CA ILE A 234 21.40 -2.93 3.74
C ILE A 234 21.85 -3.48 5.12
N LEU A 235 21.49 -4.71 5.45
CA LEU A 235 21.93 -5.38 6.69
C LEU A 235 23.45 -5.56 6.72
N TRP A 236 24.07 -5.89 5.59
CA TRP A 236 25.53 -5.92 5.47
C TRP A 236 26.18 -4.56 5.69
N LYS A 237 25.61 -3.48 5.14
CA LYS A 237 26.10 -2.11 5.41
C LYS A 237 25.97 -1.77 6.90
N LEU A 238 24.85 -2.09 7.53
CA LEU A 238 24.64 -1.88 8.96
C LEU A 238 25.71 -2.60 9.79
N LEU A 239 26.03 -3.85 9.45
CA LEU A 239 27.09 -4.61 10.11
C LEU A 239 28.45 -3.93 9.95
N ILE A 240 28.82 -3.51 8.74
CA ILE A 240 30.10 -2.81 8.51
C ILE A 240 30.17 -1.53 9.36
N GLU A 241 29.14 -0.68 9.34
CA GLU A 241 29.11 0.56 10.11
C GLU A 241 29.16 0.32 11.64
N SER A 242 28.73 -0.85 12.11
CA SER A 242 28.77 -1.20 13.54
C SER A 242 30.19 -1.48 14.05
N GLU A 243 31.11 -1.84 13.17
CA GLU A 243 32.53 -2.08 13.49
C GLU A 243 33.39 -0.81 13.30
N GLU A 244 32.86 0.18 12.58
CA GLU A 244 33.56 1.42 12.23
C GLU A 244 33.31 2.56 13.23
N HIS A 245 34.34 3.38 13.43
CA HIS A 245 34.32 4.45 14.44
C HIS A 245 34.44 5.84 13.79
N SER A 246 33.40 6.25 13.06
CA SER A 246 33.31 7.58 12.45
C SER A 246 32.09 8.35 12.99
N TYR A 247 32.17 9.68 12.95
CA TYR A 247 31.11 10.57 13.44
C TYR A 247 29.73 10.26 12.83
N TYR A 248 29.70 9.76 11.59
CA TYR A 248 28.46 9.51 10.86
C TYR A 248 27.95 8.07 10.97
N THR A 249 28.75 7.11 11.47
CA THR A 249 28.41 5.67 11.42
C THR A 249 27.13 5.38 12.19
N HIS A 250 26.99 5.92 13.40
CA HIS A 250 25.77 5.77 14.19
C HIS A 250 24.50 6.30 13.50
N THR A 251 24.62 7.39 12.74
CA THR A 251 23.48 7.93 11.97
C THR A 251 23.14 6.99 10.81
N LEU A 252 24.15 6.49 10.10
CA LEU A 252 23.97 5.52 9.01
C LEU A 252 23.35 4.21 9.51
N MET A 253 23.79 3.69 10.65
CA MET A 253 23.18 2.50 11.27
C MET A 253 21.68 2.69 11.52
N VAL A 254 21.29 3.84 12.08
CA VAL A 254 19.88 4.19 12.31
C VAL A 254 19.12 4.28 10.97
N CYS A 255 19.71 4.89 9.94
CA CYS A 255 19.10 4.96 8.61
C CYS A 255 18.91 3.57 7.98
N TYR A 256 19.93 2.71 8.03
CA TYR A 256 19.86 1.36 7.46
C TYR A 256 18.85 0.48 8.19
N LEU A 257 18.82 0.52 9.52
CA LEU A 257 17.81 -0.24 10.26
C LEU A 257 16.40 0.32 10.01
N GLN A 258 16.24 1.65 9.96
CA GLN A 258 14.97 2.28 9.60
C GLN A 258 14.48 1.81 8.22
N GLU A 259 15.37 1.77 7.23
CA GLU A 259 15.06 1.32 5.87
C GLU A 259 14.63 -0.15 5.85
N VAL A 260 15.39 -1.05 6.49
CA VAL A 260 15.02 -2.47 6.60
C VAL A 260 13.65 -2.64 7.26
N LEU A 261 13.39 -1.94 8.36
CA LEU A 261 12.10 -2.00 9.04
C LEU A 261 10.96 -1.49 8.15
N LEU A 262 11.18 -0.41 7.40
CA LEU A 262 10.19 0.11 6.44
C LEU A 262 9.93 -0.88 5.30
N LEU A 263 10.97 -1.51 4.74
CA LEU A 263 10.79 -2.53 3.70
C LEU A 263 10.00 -3.74 4.21
N ILE A 264 10.29 -4.22 5.42
CA ILE A 264 9.54 -5.32 6.05
C ILE A 264 8.10 -4.91 6.29
N MET A 265 7.86 -3.72 6.86
CA MET A 265 6.50 -3.25 7.13
C MET A 265 5.72 -2.99 5.84
N GLN A 266 6.32 -2.42 4.80
CA GLN A 266 5.67 -2.22 3.51
C GLN A 266 5.33 -3.54 2.83
N PHE A 267 6.25 -4.51 2.88
CA PHE A 267 5.98 -5.85 2.38
C PHE A 267 4.84 -6.51 3.17
N TYR A 268 4.89 -6.42 4.50
CA TYR A 268 3.89 -6.99 5.38
C TYR A 268 2.55 -6.27 5.27
N GLU A 269 2.51 -4.95 5.06
CA GLU A 269 1.30 -4.19 4.77
C GLU A 269 0.79 -4.44 3.36
N THR A 270 1.63 -4.77 2.40
CA THR A 270 1.16 -5.17 1.05
C THR A 270 0.54 -6.57 1.10
N MET A 271 1.12 -7.47 1.92
CA MET A 271 0.51 -8.75 2.25
C MET A 271 -0.77 -8.54 3.07
N ASN A 272 -0.71 -7.75 4.13
CA ASN A 272 -1.82 -7.48 5.03
C ASN A 272 -2.87 -6.52 4.49
N HIS A 273 -2.66 -5.64 3.53
CA HIS A 273 -3.78 -4.91 2.91
C HIS A 273 -4.60 -5.82 2.00
N LYS A 274 -4.05 -6.98 1.62
CA LYS A 274 -4.83 -8.10 1.11
C LYS A 274 -5.49 -8.87 2.27
N THR A 275 -4.77 -9.09 3.39
CA THR A 275 -5.26 -9.81 4.59
C THR A 275 -6.14 -9.01 5.60
N LEU A 276 -6.21 -7.67 5.57
CA LEU A 276 -6.85 -6.78 6.57
C LEU A 276 -8.37 -6.73 6.39
N LEU A 277 -8.90 -7.55 5.49
CA LEU A 277 -10.30 -7.89 5.52
C LEU A 277 -10.66 -8.85 6.66
N THR A 278 -9.71 -9.46 7.40
CA THR A 278 -10.13 -10.39 8.46
C THR A 278 -9.04 -10.75 9.51
N ASP A 279 -9.49 -11.06 10.74
CA ASP A 279 -8.73 -11.37 11.97
C ASP A 279 -8.05 -12.76 12.04
N SER A 280 -6.72 -12.79 12.24
CA SER A 280 -5.72 -13.86 12.58
C SER A 280 -6.06 -15.36 12.77
N LYS A 281 -7.30 -15.82 12.99
CA LYS A 281 -7.75 -17.18 12.59
C LYS A 281 -8.25 -17.22 11.15
N SER A 282 -8.45 -16.04 10.58
CA SER A 282 -8.81 -15.80 9.21
C SER A 282 -7.59 -15.72 8.30
N ALA A 283 -6.42 -15.25 8.73
CA ALA A 283 -5.30 -14.98 7.80
C ALA A 283 -4.92 -16.20 6.92
N GLN A 284 -5.03 -17.43 7.45
CA GLN A 284 -4.87 -18.67 6.67
C GLN A 284 -6.11 -19.03 5.82
N ASN A 285 -7.32 -18.73 6.30
CA ASN A 285 -8.55 -18.79 5.50
C ASN A 285 -8.61 -17.70 4.42
N ASP A 286 -7.95 -16.57 4.61
CA ASP A 286 -7.99 -15.38 3.77
C ASP A 286 -7.04 -15.55 2.60
N LEU A 287 -5.80 -15.99 2.87
CA LEU A 287 -4.89 -16.43 1.82
C LEU A 287 -5.51 -17.55 0.97
N LEU A 288 -6.15 -18.54 1.61
CA LEU A 288 -6.89 -19.56 0.87
C LEU A 288 -8.02 -18.94 0.05
N SER A 289 -8.83 -18.06 0.62
CA SER A 289 -9.95 -17.41 -0.05
C SER A 289 -9.49 -16.57 -1.24
N GLU A 290 -8.37 -15.87 -1.14
CA GLU A 290 -7.76 -15.12 -2.23
C GLU A 290 -7.24 -16.05 -3.33
N ILE A 291 -6.58 -17.16 -2.97
CA ILE A 291 -6.16 -18.17 -3.93
C ILE A 291 -7.39 -18.76 -4.65
N LEU A 292 -8.46 -19.06 -3.91
CA LEU A 292 -9.72 -19.55 -4.48
C LEU A 292 -10.38 -18.52 -5.41
N ALA A 293 -10.38 -17.23 -5.04
CA ALA A 293 -10.91 -16.14 -5.85
C ALA A 293 -10.09 -15.95 -7.14
N TYR A 294 -8.76 -15.99 -7.04
CA TYR A 294 -7.85 -15.92 -8.17
C TYR A 294 -8.04 -17.10 -9.14
N MET A 295 -8.14 -18.31 -8.60
CA MET A 295 -8.44 -19.51 -9.38
C MET A 295 -9.76 -19.38 -10.13
N ASN A 296 -10.82 -18.87 -9.49
CA ASN A 296 -12.12 -18.65 -10.13
C ASN A 296 -12.08 -17.55 -11.21
N LYS A 297 -11.38 -16.44 -10.95
CA LYS A 297 -11.26 -15.32 -11.90
C LYS A 297 -10.52 -15.73 -13.18
N ARG A 298 -9.54 -16.64 -13.08
CA ARG A 298 -8.72 -17.09 -14.22
C ARG A 298 -9.12 -18.47 -14.78
N LEU A 299 -10.33 -18.95 -14.49
CA LEU A 299 -10.83 -20.27 -14.94
C LEU A 299 -10.83 -20.45 -16.47
N THR A 300 -11.02 -19.38 -17.22
CA THR A 300 -11.10 -19.36 -18.70
C THR A 300 -9.74 -19.13 -19.38
N GLU A 301 -8.66 -19.21 -18.61
CA GLU A 301 -7.27 -19.11 -19.08
C GLU A 301 -6.46 -20.34 -18.65
N PRO A 302 -5.34 -20.65 -19.32
CA PRO A 302 -4.41 -21.68 -18.86
C PRO A 302 -3.78 -21.26 -17.53
N LEU A 303 -4.29 -21.83 -16.42
CA LEU A 303 -3.74 -21.65 -15.07
C LEU A 303 -3.09 -22.94 -14.58
N THR A 304 -1.81 -22.86 -14.18
CA THR A 304 -1.05 -23.96 -13.56
C THR A 304 -0.88 -23.77 -12.05
N ILE A 305 -0.40 -24.81 -11.35
CA ILE A 305 -0.14 -24.71 -9.91
C ILE A 305 1.09 -23.84 -9.63
N GLU A 306 2.07 -23.88 -10.53
CA GLU A 306 3.26 -23.05 -10.53
C GLU A 306 2.91 -21.56 -10.61
N ASP A 307 1.95 -21.19 -11.46
CA ASP A 307 1.48 -19.80 -11.58
C ASP A 307 0.87 -19.29 -10.27
N ILE A 308 0.07 -20.14 -9.60
CA ILE A 308 -0.53 -19.81 -8.29
C ILE A 308 0.56 -19.64 -7.23
N CYS A 309 1.55 -20.52 -7.22
CA CYS A 309 2.67 -20.42 -6.28
C CYS A 309 3.47 -19.12 -6.49
N HIS A 310 3.69 -18.71 -7.75
CA HIS A 310 4.41 -17.48 -8.09
C HIS A 310 3.60 -16.22 -7.74
N GLU A 311 2.31 -16.18 -8.09
CA GLU A 311 1.42 -15.04 -7.79
C GLU A 311 1.30 -14.75 -6.29
N PHE A 312 1.19 -15.81 -5.49
CA PHE A 312 0.98 -15.71 -4.04
C PHE A 312 2.27 -15.85 -3.24
N PHE A 313 3.43 -15.94 -3.91
CA PHE A 313 4.76 -16.09 -3.28
C PHE A 313 4.82 -17.23 -2.26
N ILE A 314 4.13 -18.34 -2.52
CA ILE A 314 4.10 -19.52 -1.63
C ILE A 314 4.74 -20.72 -2.30
N SER A 315 5.37 -21.57 -1.48
CA SER A 315 5.91 -22.84 -1.96
C SER A 315 4.79 -23.83 -2.32
N ARG A 316 5.09 -24.81 -3.18
CA ARG A 316 4.13 -25.88 -3.52
C ARG A 316 3.71 -26.69 -2.29
N SER A 317 4.63 -26.94 -1.36
CA SER A 317 4.35 -27.66 -0.11
C SER A 317 3.42 -26.84 0.79
N SER A 318 3.64 -25.53 0.91
CA SER A 318 2.76 -24.62 1.64
C SER A 318 1.36 -24.59 1.03
N LEU A 319 1.25 -24.49 -0.30
CA LEU A 319 -0.03 -24.52 -1.01
C LEU A 319 -0.75 -25.88 -0.83
N GLN A 320 -0.02 -26.99 -0.84
CA GLN A 320 -0.58 -28.32 -0.57
C GLN A 320 -1.08 -28.44 0.88
N ALA A 321 -0.32 -27.96 1.85
CA ALA A 321 -0.71 -27.95 3.26
C ALA A 321 -1.98 -27.10 3.46
N LEU A 322 -2.04 -25.91 2.86
CA LEU A 322 -3.20 -25.01 2.91
C LEU A 322 -4.49 -25.71 2.43
N PHE A 323 -4.46 -26.33 1.24
CA PHE A 323 -5.64 -27.02 0.70
C PHE A 323 -5.99 -28.29 1.48
N LYS A 324 -5.00 -29.02 1.99
CA LYS A 324 -5.23 -30.23 2.78
C LYS A 324 -5.87 -29.90 4.13
N THR A 325 -5.36 -28.88 4.82
CA THR A 325 -5.84 -28.47 6.14
C THR A 325 -7.25 -27.89 6.09
N HIS A 326 -7.57 -27.09 5.06
CA HIS A 326 -8.82 -26.33 5.02
C HIS A 326 -9.90 -26.93 4.11
N LEU A 327 -9.54 -27.66 3.06
CA LEU A 327 -10.49 -28.19 2.06
C LEU A 327 -10.41 -29.72 1.90
N ASN A 328 -9.52 -30.37 2.66
CA ASN A 328 -9.26 -31.80 2.61
C ASN A 328 -9.05 -32.34 1.18
N THR A 329 -8.44 -31.54 0.31
CA THR A 329 -8.16 -31.88 -1.10
C THR A 329 -6.83 -31.31 -1.54
N SER A 330 -6.36 -31.67 -2.74
CA SER A 330 -5.17 -31.06 -3.33
C SER A 330 -5.53 -29.83 -4.18
N PRO A 331 -4.64 -28.83 -4.31
CA PRO A 331 -4.87 -27.66 -5.17
C PRO A 331 -5.19 -28.04 -6.61
N LYS A 332 -4.50 -29.05 -7.14
CA LYS A 332 -4.70 -29.59 -8.49
C LYS A 332 -6.09 -30.22 -8.67
N ASN A 333 -6.55 -30.98 -7.67
CA ASN A 333 -7.88 -31.60 -7.72
C ASN A 333 -8.98 -30.55 -7.57
N TYR A 334 -8.77 -29.54 -6.72
CA TYR A 334 -9.71 -28.44 -6.58
C TYR A 334 -9.86 -27.67 -7.91
N LEU A 335 -8.75 -27.26 -8.53
CA LEU A 335 -8.74 -26.58 -9.82
C LEU A 335 -9.47 -27.40 -10.90
N LEU A 336 -9.24 -28.71 -10.92
CA LEU A 336 -9.91 -29.59 -11.86
C LEU A 336 -11.43 -29.61 -11.64
N ASN A 337 -11.89 -29.66 -10.39
CA ASN A 337 -13.31 -29.69 -10.06
C ASN A 337 -14.02 -28.40 -10.49
N ILE A 338 -13.45 -27.23 -10.21
CA ILE A 338 -14.05 -25.96 -10.61
C ILE A 338 -14.05 -25.78 -12.14
N LYS A 339 -13.02 -26.26 -12.85
CA LYS A 339 -13.01 -26.31 -14.33
C LYS A 339 -14.12 -27.21 -14.88
N LEU A 340 -14.35 -28.38 -14.29
CA LEU A 340 -15.41 -29.29 -14.71
C LEU A 340 -16.80 -28.68 -14.46
N GLN A 341 -17.03 -28.04 -13.32
CA GLN A 341 -18.29 -27.32 -13.07
C GLN A 341 -18.50 -26.19 -14.08
N LYS A 342 -17.46 -25.37 -14.34
CA LYS A 342 -17.56 -24.29 -15.33
C LYS A 342 -17.84 -24.82 -16.74
N SER A 343 -17.23 -25.94 -17.12
CA SER A 343 -17.50 -26.57 -18.42
C SER A 343 -18.96 -26.98 -18.58
N LYS A 344 -19.60 -27.45 -17.50
CA LYS A 344 -21.01 -27.83 -17.50
C LYS A 344 -21.93 -26.62 -17.73
N GLU A 345 -21.59 -25.46 -17.15
CA GLU A 345 -22.28 -24.20 -17.39
C GLU A 345 -22.16 -23.75 -18.84
N LEU A 346 -20.92 -23.71 -19.36
CA LEU A 346 -20.65 -23.29 -20.74
C LEU A 346 -21.34 -24.21 -21.77
N ILE A 347 -21.42 -25.51 -21.50
CA ILE A 347 -22.18 -26.44 -22.35
C ILE A 347 -23.69 -26.12 -22.32
N ARG A 348 -24.23 -25.70 -21.17
CA ARG A 348 -25.64 -25.32 -21.05
C ARG A 348 -25.95 -23.99 -21.75
N GLU A 349 -25.01 -23.05 -21.73
CA GLU A 349 -25.13 -21.76 -22.44
C GLU A 349 -25.09 -21.94 -23.97
N ASN A 350 -24.55 -23.07 -24.46
CA ASN A 350 -24.50 -23.45 -25.87
C ASN A 350 -23.84 -22.41 -26.79
N GLN A 351 -22.87 -21.65 -26.24
CA GLN A 351 -22.13 -20.61 -26.97
C GLN A 351 -20.84 -21.13 -27.63
N TYR A 352 -20.33 -22.29 -27.21
CA TYR A 352 -19.04 -22.84 -27.64
C TYR A 352 -19.14 -24.33 -27.91
N THR A 353 -18.33 -24.83 -28.84
CA THR A 353 -18.18 -26.26 -29.08
C THR A 353 -17.44 -26.94 -27.93
N ILE A 354 -17.63 -28.26 -27.77
CA ILE A 354 -16.93 -29.06 -26.74
C ILE A 354 -15.40 -28.92 -26.83
N SER A 355 -14.86 -28.80 -28.05
CA SER A 355 -13.43 -28.61 -28.28
C SER A 355 -12.94 -27.24 -27.79
N GLU A 356 -13.70 -26.18 -28.06
CA GLU A 356 -13.38 -24.83 -27.60
C GLU A 356 -13.48 -24.69 -26.09
N ILE A 357 -14.47 -25.33 -25.46
CA ILE A 357 -14.61 -25.36 -24.00
C ILE A 357 -13.40 -26.05 -23.37
N ALA A 358 -12.97 -27.19 -23.93
CA ALA A 358 -11.78 -27.90 -23.44
C ALA A 358 -10.52 -27.02 -23.55
N TYR A 359 -10.35 -26.32 -24.67
CA TYR A 359 -9.22 -25.43 -24.89
C TYR A 359 -9.24 -24.21 -23.96
N ARG A 360 -10.37 -23.50 -23.85
CA ARG A 360 -10.54 -22.32 -22.99
C ARG A 360 -10.27 -22.62 -21.51
N LEU A 361 -10.65 -23.80 -21.04
CA LEU A 361 -10.40 -24.21 -19.65
C LEU A 361 -8.99 -24.81 -19.45
N GLY A 362 -8.14 -24.80 -20.49
CA GLY A 362 -6.75 -25.24 -20.42
C GLY A 362 -6.59 -26.75 -20.25
N PHE A 363 -7.48 -27.57 -20.81
CA PHE A 363 -7.27 -29.02 -20.86
C PHE A 363 -6.28 -29.38 -21.98
N SER A 364 -5.37 -30.30 -21.69
CA SER A 364 -4.33 -30.73 -22.65
C SER A 364 -4.87 -31.45 -23.90
N SER A 365 -6.08 -32.00 -23.84
CA SER A 365 -6.79 -32.55 -24.99
C SER A 365 -8.28 -32.70 -24.74
N ILE A 366 -9.08 -32.71 -25.81
CA ILE A 366 -10.52 -32.99 -25.76
C ILE A 366 -10.83 -34.40 -25.22
N HIS A 367 -9.97 -35.39 -25.50
CA HIS A 367 -10.12 -36.76 -25.00
C HIS A 367 -9.87 -36.85 -23.49
N TYR A 368 -8.88 -36.10 -22.98
CA TYR A 368 -8.64 -36.01 -21.53
C TYR A 368 -9.80 -35.32 -20.82
N PHE A 369 -10.27 -34.19 -21.35
CA PHE A 369 -11.45 -33.49 -20.85
C PHE A 369 -12.69 -34.41 -20.81
N SER A 370 -13.02 -35.08 -21.92
CA SER A 370 -14.22 -35.92 -22.03
C SER A 370 -14.21 -37.08 -21.04
N ARG A 371 -13.05 -37.70 -20.79
CA ARG A 371 -12.90 -38.76 -19.78
C ARG A 371 -13.15 -38.23 -18.36
N LEU A 372 -12.60 -37.06 -18.02
CA LEU A 372 -12.80 -36.46 -16.70
C LEU A 372 -14.23 -35.99 -16.48
N PHE A 373 -14.84 -35.38 -17.49
CA PHE A 373 -16.24 -34.96 -17.45
C PHE A 373 -17.18 -36.15 -17.25
N LYS A 374 -16.97 -37.25 -18.00
CA LYS A 374 -17.75 -38.49 -17.83
C LYS A 374 -17.54 -39.08 -16.44
N LYS A 375 -16.31 -39.11 -15.93
CA LYS A 375 -16.02 -39.60 -14.57
C LYS A 375 -16.73 -38.77 -13.50
N TYR A 376 -16.79 -37.45 -13.69
CA TYR A 376 -17.29 -36.52 -12.68
C TYR A 376 -18.83 -36.36 -12.69
N PHE A 377 -19.45 -36.32 -13.87
CA PHE A 377 -20.90 -36.11 -14.03
C PHE A 377 -21.68 -37.36 -14.48
N ASN A 378 -21.00 -38.50 -14.63
CA ASN A 378 -21.57 -39.76 -15.09
C ASN A 378 -22.26 -39.69 -16.48
N THR A 379 -21.89 -38.72 -17.30
CA THR A 379 -22.40 -38.51 -18.67
C THR A 379 -21.32 -37.89 -19.55
N THR A 380 -21.34 -38.15 -20.85
CA THR A 380 -20.37 -37.50 -21.76
C THR A 380 -20.73 -36.02 -21.95
N PRO A 381 -19.75 -35.14 -22.26
CA PRO A 381 -20.02 -33.74 -22.60
C PRO A 381 -21.04 -33.60 -23.73
N SER A 382 -20.92 -34.42 -24.77
CA SER A 382 -21.83 -34.42 -25.93
C SER A 382 -23.25 -34.84 -25.58
N ASP A 383 -23.41 -35.90 -24.77
CA ASP A 383 -24.73 -36.32 -24.30
C ASP A 383 -25.36 -35.28 -23.38
N TYR A 384 -24.55 -34.61 -22.55
CA TYR A 384 -25.02 -33.53 -21.69
C TYR A 384 -25.49 -32.32 -22.51
N ALA A 385 -24.72 -31.92 -23.53
CA ALA A 385 -25.09 -30.84 -24.45
C ALA A 385 -26.42 -31.12 -25.16
N ARG A 386 -26.60 -32.34 -25.68
CA ARG A 386 -27.83 -32.78 -26.34
C ARG A 386 -29.04 -32.67 -25.41
N LYS A 387 -28.93 -33.20 -24.19
CA LYS A 387 -30.00 -33.12 -23.17
C LYS A 387 -30.31 -31.68 -22.75
N ALA A 388 -29.28 -30.82 -22.65
CA ALA A 388 -29.47 -29.41 -22.31
C ALA A 388 -30.23 -28.65 -23.41
N ALA A 389 -29.90 -28.88 -24.68
CA ALA A 389 -30.58 -28.29 -25.84
C ALA A 389 -32.05 -28.77 -25.96
N GLU A 390 -32.31 -30.07 -25.74
CA GLU A 390 -33.66 -30.62 -25.74
C GLU A 390 -34.55 -29.98 -24.65
N ASN A 391 -33.99 -29.69 -23.47
CA ASN A 391 -34.72 -29.04 -22.38
C ASN A 391 -34.99 -27.55 -22.63
N GLN A 392 -34.06 -26.81 -23.25
CA GLN A 392 -34.28 -25.41 -23.64
C GLN A 392 -35.37 -25.28 -24.70
N ASN A 393 -35.42 -26.20 -25.68
CA ASN A 393 -36.47 -26.23 -26.70
C ASN A 393 -37.86 -26.59 -26.15
N ARG A 394 -37.95 -27.25 -24.99
CA ARG A 394 -39.23 -27.50 -24.29
C ARG A 394 -39.73 -26.30 -23.50
N GLN A 395 -38.84 -25.44 -23.01
CA GLN A 395 -39.19 -24.22 -22.26
C GLN A 395 -39.53 -23.03 -23.16
N ASN A 396 -39.04 -23.01 -24.41
CA ASN A 396 -39.31 -21.96 -25.40
C ASN A 396 -40.41 -22.33 -26.42
N LYS A 397 -41.20 -23.37 -26.16
CA LYS A 397 -42.43 -23.62 -26.94
C LYS A 397 -43.54 -22.70 -26.38
N PRO A 398 -44.20 -21.90 -27.23
CA PRO A 398 -45.18 -20.90 -26.82
C PRO A 398 -46.40 -21.51 -26.13
#